data_AF-A0A6P3I5P8-F1
#
_entry.id   AF-A0A6P3I5P8-F1
#
_cell.length_a   1.000
_cell.length_b   1.000
_cell.length_c   1.000
_cell.angle_alpha   90.00
_cell.angle_beta   90.00
_cell.angle_gamma   90.00
#
_symmetry.space_group_name_H-M   'P 1'
#
loop_
_entity.id
_entity.type
_entity.pdbx_description
1 polymer ?
#
loop_
_entity_poly.entity_id
_entity_poly.type
_entity_poly.pdbx_seq_one_letter_code
_entity_poly.pdbx_strand_id
1 'polypeptide(L)'
;MYVRAQPSLFVEMLRLRIGLIIQVMATELARSLNCSGEEASESLMNLSPFDMKNLLHHILSGKEFGVERSMRPIHSSTPSPAVSIHEVGHTGVTKTERSGINRLRSEMKQVRRALSARKEVVFLSGLN
;
A
#
# COMPACT_ATOMS: atom_id res chain seq x y z
N MET A 1 27.15 -17.41 -20.42
CA MET A 1 26.37 -16.27 -19.90
C MET A 1 27.30 -15.34 -19.15
N TYR A 2 27.25 -14.04 -19.43
CA TYR A 2 28.18 -13.01 -18.93
C TYR A 2 28.32 -13.00 -17.40
N VAL A 3 27.23 -13.33 -16.69
CA VAL A 3 27.17 -13.43 -15.21
C VAL A 3 28.18 -14.43 -14.62
N ARG A 4 28.43 -15.57 -15.28
CA ARG A 4 29.39 -16.58 -14.79
C ARG A 4 30.84 -16.22 -15.11
N ALA A 5 31.06 -15.45 -16.19
CA ALA A 5 32.39 -15.09 -16.66
C ALA A 5 32.95 -13.85 -15.97
N GLN A 6 32.08 -12.91 -15.57
CA GLN A 6 32.45 -11.64 -14.93
C GLN A 6 31.50 -11.30 -13.78
N PRO A 7 31.63 -11.98 -12.62
CA PRO A 7 30.73 -11.77 -11.48
C PRO A 7 30.84 -10.36 -10.88
N SER A 8 32.03 -9.74 -10.88
CA SER A 8 32.22 -8.38 -10.37
C SER A 8 31.47 -7.33 -11.18
N LEU A 9 31.52 -7.41 -12.51
CA LEU A 9 30.78 -6.48 -13.36
C LEU A 9 29.26 -6.64 -13.20
N PHE A 10 28.79 -7.86 -12.98
CA PHE A 10 27.38 -8.10 -12.67
C PHE A 10 26.96 -7.46 -11.35
N VAL A 11 27.80 -7.54 -10.31
CA VAL A 11 27.54 -6.87 -9.02
C VAL A 11 27.47 -5.36 -9.20
N GLU A 12 28.39 -4.75 -9.95
CA GLU A 12 28.36 -3.31 -10.19
C GLU A 12 27.16 -2.89 -11.05
N MET A 13 26.79 -3.67 -12.06
CA MET A 13 25.57 -3.44 -12.82
C MET A 13 24.32 -3.54 -11.92
N LEU A 14 24.27 -4.53 -11.04
CA LEU A 14 23.16 -4.72 -10.09
C LEU A 14 23.09 -3.55 -9.11
N ARG A 15 24.23 -3.08 -8.58
CA ARG A 15 24.31 -1.89 -7.73
C ARG A 15 23.70 -0.67 -8.41
N LEU A 16 24.05 -0.42 -9.68
CA LEU A 16 23.49 0.69 -10.46
C LEU A 16 21.97 0.54 -10.64
N ARG A 17 21.49 -0.66 -10.98
CA ARG A 17 20.05 -0.91 -11.16
C ARG A 17 19.28 -0.72 -9.86
N ILE A 18 19.78 -1.25 -8.74
CA ILE A 18 19.17 -1.06 -7.41
C ILE A 18 19.16 0.43 -7.04
N GLY A 19 20.25 1.15 -7.30
CA GLY A 19 20.31 2.60 -7.06
C GLY A 19 19.21 3.36 -7.82
N LEU A 20 19.02 3.08 -9.11
CA LEU A 20 17.96 3.69 -9.91
C LEU A 20 16.56 3.32 -9.41
N ILE A 21 16.34 2.06 -9.00
CA ILE A 21 15.07 1.64 -8.40
C ILE A 21 14.80 2.45 -7.13
N ILE A 22 15.77 2.58 -6.22
CA ILE A 22 15.61 3.35 -4.99
C ILE A 22 15.29 4.82 -5.28
N GLN A 23 15.91 5.43 -6.30
CA GLN A 23 15.60 6.81 -6.70
C GLN A 23 14.16 6.98 -7.18
N VAL A 24 13.69 6.07 -8.05
CA VAL A 24 12.30 6.08 -8.52
C VAL A 24 11.34 5.86 -7.34
N MET A 25 11.67 4.95 -6.43
CA MET A 25 10.89 4.71 -5.21
C MET A 25 10.82 5.94 -4.30
N ALA A 26 11.93 6.66 -4.09
CA ALA A 26 11.93 7.89 -3.30
C ALA A 26 10.99 8.95 -3.91
N THR A 27 11.04 9.10 -5.23
CA THR A 27 10.19 10.05 -5.95
C THR A 27 8.71 9.65 -5.89
N GLU A 28 8.42 8.37 -6.07
CA GLU A 28 7.04 7.85 -6.03
C GLU A 28 6.47 7.88 -4.60
N LEU A 29 7.31 7.65 -3.59
CA LEU A 29 6.97 7.80 -2.18
C LEU A 29 6.65 9.26 -1.83
N ALA A 30 7.50 10.19 -2.26
CA ALA A 30 7.29 11.63 -2.07
C ALA A 30 5.96 12.08 -2.67
N ARG A 31 5.64 11.61 -3.88
CA ARG A 31 4.37 11.86 -4.56
C ARG A 31 3.18 11.26 -3.83
N SER A 32 3.28 9.99 -3.40
CA SER A 32 2.20 9.25 -2.75
C SER A 32 1.85 9.81 -1.38
N LEU A 33 2.88 10.25 -0.64
CA LEU A 33 2.69 10.83 0.66
C LEU A 33 2.48 12.35 0.59
N ASN A 34 2.85 13.04 -0.49
CA ASN A 34 2.86 14.51 -0.56
C ASN A 34 3.88 15.12 0.44
N CYS A 35 5.13 14.65 0.38
CA CYS A 35 6.31 15.21 1.05
C CYS A 35 7.40 15.60 0.03
N SER A 36 8.50 16.18 0.52
CA SER A 36 9.67 16.48 -0.32
C SER A 36 10.42 15.21 -0.75
N GLY A 37 11.21 15.32 -1.82
CA GLY A 37 12.06 14.21 -2.28
C GLY A 37 13.16 13.89 -1.26
N GLU A 38 13.68 14.91 -0.58
CA GLU A 38 14.69 14.79 0.47
C GLU A 38 14.15 14.01 1.67
N GLU A 39 12.97 14.35 2.16
CA GLU A 39 12.32 13.66 3.30
C GLU A 39 11.98 12.20 2.98
N ALA A 40 11.52 11.93 1.75
CA ALA A 40 11.25 10.57 1.28
C ALA A 40 12.54 9.76 1.13
N SER A 41 13.60 10.36 0.59
CA SER A 41 14.92 9.73 0.46
C SER A 41 15.53 9.43 1.83
N GLU A 42 15.46 10.36 2.77
CA GLU A 42 15.92 10.17 4.15
C GLU A 42 15.15 9.04 4.83
N SER A 43 13.82 9.01 4.70
CA SER A 43 13.00 7.91 5.22
C SER A 43 13.39 6.55 4.66
N LEU A 44 13.70 6.46 3.36
CA LEU A 44 14.17 5.22 2.74
C LEU A 44 15.58 4.82 3.21
N MET A 45 16.51 5.78 3.34
CA MET A 45 17.87 5.52 3.82
C MET A 45 17.92 5.10 5.28
N ASN A 46 16.93 5.51 6.07
CA ASN A 46 16.79 5.16 7.49
C ASN A 46 16.10 3.82 7.75
N LEU A 47 15.68 3.09 6.70
CA LEU A 47 15.16 1.74 6.86
C LEU A 47 16.24 0.80 7.42
N SER A 48 15.82 -0.20 8.21
CA SER A 48 16.74 -1.25 8.63
C SER A 48 17.21 -2.06 7.41
N PRO A 49 18.40 -2.70 7.47
CA PRO A 49 18.87 -3.56 6.39
C PRO A 49 17.88 -4.68 6.03
N PHE A 50 17.11 -5.18 7.01
CA PHE A 50 16.09 -6.20 6.80
C PHE A 50 14.89 -5.66 6.01
N ASP A 51 14.41 -4.47 6.38
CA ASP A 51 13.26 -3.83 5.72
C ASP A 51 13.61 -3.41 4.29
N MET A 52 14.80 -2.85 4.10
CA MET A 52 15.30 -2.51 2.76
C MET A 52 15.42 -3.75 1.87
N LYS A 53 15.92 -4.87 2.41
CA LYS A 53 16.00 -6.14 1.68
C LYS A 53 14.60 -6.63 1.27
N ASN A 54 13.61 -6.59 2.18
CA ASN A 54 12.25 -7.04 1.88
C ASN A 54 11.56 -6.14 0.86
N LEU A 55 11.71 -4.81 0.99
CA LEU A 55 11.19 -3.84 0.02
C LEU A 55 11.75 -4.09 -1.39
N LEU A 56 13.07 -4.21 -1.52
CA LEU A 56 13.71 -4.53 -2.80
C LEU A 56 13.25 -5.88 -3.34
N HIS A 57 13.10 -6.89 -2.48
CA HIS A 57 12.59 -8.19 -2.87
C HIS A 57 11.15 -8.10 -3.41
N HIS A 58 10.26 -7.32 -2.78
CA HIS A 58 8.90 -7.13 -3.27
C HIS A 58 8.87 -6.41 -4.63
N ILE A 59 9.63 -5.33 -4.79
CA ILE A 59 9.77 -4.60 -6.06
C ILE A 59 10.26 -5.52 -7.18
N LEU A 60 11.38 -6.20 -6.96
CA LEU A 60 12.00 -7.07 -7.97
C LEU A 60 11.16 -8.31 -8.27
N SER A 61 10.31 -8.73 -7.32
CA SER A 61 9.37 -9.84 -7.51
C SER A 61 8.03 -9.39 -8.12
N GLY A 62 7.83 -8.10 -8.38
CA GLY A 62 6.57 -7.56 -8.88
C GLY A 62 5.39 -7.70 -7.92
N LYS A 63 5.64 -7.79 -6.60
CA LYS A 63 4.57 -7.76 -5.60
C LYS A 63 4.19 -6.31 -5.31
N GLU A 64 2.90 -6.03 -5.23
CA GLU A 64 2.40 -4.72 -4.81
C GLU A 64 2.58 -4.54 -3.30
N PHE A 65 2.87 -3.31 -2.87
CA PHE A 65 2.98 -2.94 -1.47
C PHE A 65 2.29 -1.59 -1.25
N GLY A 66 1.49 -1.51 -0.19
CA GLY A 66 0.84 -0.27 0.22
C GLY A 66 1.79 0.56 1.08
N VAL A 67 1.79 1.87 0.88
CA VAL A 67 2.57 2.80 1.71
C VAL A 67 1.62 3.82 2.34
N GLU A 68 1.63 3.89 3.67
CA GLU A 68 0.83 4.85 4.42
C GLU A 68 1.71 5.66 5.37
N ARG A 69 1.32 6.92 5.61
CA ARG A 69 1.90 7.74 6.67
C ARG A 69 1.40 7.24 8.02
N SER A 70 2.32 6.78 8.88
CA SER A 70 2.00 6.51 10.28
C SER A 70 2.01 7.83 11.07
N MET A 71 0.83 8.38 11.38
CA MET A 71 0.72 9.47 12.35
C MET A 71 0.63 8.86 13.76
N ARG A 72 1.73 8.92 14.53
CA ARG A 72 1.64 8.61 15.96
C ARG A 72 1.02 9.81 16.70
N PRO A 73 -0.02 9.63 17.54
CA PRO A 73 -0.57 10.69 18.36
C PRO A 73 0.50 11.31 19.27
N ILE A 74 0.48 12.64 19.32
CA ILE A 74 1.43 13.50 20.04
C ILE A 74 1.20 13.35 21.55
N HIS A 75 1.97 12.49 22.21
CA HIS A 75 2.17 12.54 23.67
C HIS A 75 3.63 12.33 24.09
N SER A 76 4.57 12.64 23.20
CA SER A 76 5.97 12.81 23.57
C SER A 76 6.59 13.87 22.68
N SER A 77 7.29 14.82 23.30
CA SER A 77 7.98 15.95 22.69
C SER A 77 9.07 15.51 21.70
N THR A 78 8.70 15.23 20.45
CA THR A 78 9.48 15.35 19.19
C THR A 78 8.69 14.65 18.06
N PRO A 79 8.33 15.34 16.96
CA PRO A 79 7.63 14.71 15.84
C PRO A 79 8.64 14.03 14.92
N SER A 80 8.94 12.75 15.18
CA SER A 80 9.74 11.93 14.27
C SER A 80 8.80 11.28 13.23
N PRO A 81 8.93 11.60 11.92
CA PRO A 81 8.17 10.90 10.90
C PRO A 81 8.62 9.43 10.85
N ALA A 82 7.68 8.50 10.99
CA ALA A 82 7.94 7.07 10.87
C ALA A 82 7.17 6.53 9.67
N VAL A 83 7.88 5.98 8.69
CA VAL A 83 7.29 5.26 7.56
C VAL A 83 7.05 3.81 8.00
N SER A 84 5.80 3.34 7.88
CA SER A 84 5.45 1.94 8.15
C SER A 84 5.17 1.22 6.84
N ILE A 85 5.98 0.22 6.51
CA ILE A 85 5.83 -0.62 5.31
C ILE A 85 5.08 -1.89 5.73
N HIS A 86 3.88 -2.11 5.19
CA HIS A 86 3.12 -3.36 5.37
C HIS A 86 3.24 -4.23 4.13
N GLU A 87 3.63 -5.50 4.30
CA GLU A 87 3.59 -6.50 3.22
C GLU A 87 2.13 -6.82 2.87
N VAL A 88 1.72 -6.49 1.65
CA VAL A 88 0.51 -7.08 1.05
C VAL A 88 0.95 -8.41 0.44
N GLY A 89 1.00 -9.44 1.27
CA GLY A 89 1.43 -10.77 0.85
C GLY A 89 0.55 -11.29 -0.28
N HIS A 90 1.15 -12.04 -1.21
CA HIS A 90 0.41 -13.02 -2.02
C HIS A 90 -0.06 -14.15 -1.09
N THR A 91 -1.08 -13.89 -0.29
CA THR A 91 -1.87 -14.91 0.38
C THR A 91 -3.22 -14.91 -0.32
N GLY A 92 -3.57 -16.06 -0.90
CA GLY A 92 -4.83 -16.22 -1.60
C GLY A 92 -6.00 -15.72 -0.76
N VAL A 93 -7.03 -15.24 -1.46
CA VAL A 93 -8.42 -15.16 -1.01
C VAL A 93 -8.61 -15.83 0.35
N THR A 94 -8.60 -15.07 1.45
CA THR A 94 -9.27 -15.35 2.75
C THR A 94 -8.61 -14.58 3.91
N LYS A 95 -9.24 -13.49 4.35
CA LYS A 95 -9.96 -13.39 5.66
C LYS A 95 -10.44 -11.95 5.93
N THR A 96 -9.77 -10.92 5.42
CA THR A 96 -10.17 -9.50 5.56
C THR A 96 -11.22 -9.07 4.53
N GLU A 97 -11.06 -9.50 3.28
CA GLU A 97 -12.01 -9.16 2.20
C GLU A 97 -13.38 -9.83 2.38
N ARG A 98 -13.42 -10.99 3.05
CA ARG A 98 -14.69 -11.70 3.32
C ARG A 98 -15.59 -10.94 4.31
N SER A 99 -15.02 -10.15 5.22
CA SER A 99 -15.81 -9.28 6.11
C SER A 99 -16.37 -8.09 5.34
N GLY A 100 -15.55 -7.44 4.51
CA GLY A 100 -15.97 -6.32 3.67
C GLY A 100 -17.05 -6.70 2.65
N ILE A 101 -16.87 -7.81 1.93
CA ILE A 101 -17.83 -8.28 0.92
C ILE A 101 -19.12 -8.78 1.57
N ASN A 102 -19.07 -9.50 2.70
CA ASN A 102 -20.29 -9.93 3.39
C ASN A 102 -21.06 -8.74 3.99
N ARG A 103 -20.34 -7.75 4.53
CA ARG A 103 -20.92 -6.51 5.05
C ARG A 103 -21.55 -5.70 3.92
N LEU A 104 -20.84 -5.48 2.81
CA LEU A 104 -21.37 -4.82 1.62
C LEU A 104 -22.60 -5.57 1.06
N ARG A 105 -22.58 -6.90 1.03
CA ARG A 105 -23.73 -7.73 0.61
C ARG A 105 -24.93 -7.55 1.55
N SER A 106 -24.70 -7.45 2.87
CA SER A 106 -25.77 -7.19 3.84
C SER A 106 -26.35 -5.79 3.70
N GLU A 107 -25.50 -4.77 3.53
CA GLU A 107 -25.89 -3.37 3.35
C GLU A 107 -26.70 -3.21 2.04
N MET A 108 -26.25 -3.82 0.94
CA MET A 108 -26.99 -3.82 -0.33
C MET A 108 -28.36 -4.53 -0.24
N LYS A 109 -28.46 -5.62 0.53
CA LYS A 109 -29.74 -6.33 0.73
C LYS A 109 -30.71 -5.49 1.58
N GLN A 110 -30.19 -4.73 2.55
CA GLN A 110 -30.98 -3.81 3.38
C GLN A 110 -31.47 -2.60 2.57
N VAL A 111 -30.62 -2.01 1.73
CA VAL A 111 -30.99 -0.94 0.80
C VAL A 111 -32.09 -1.38 -0.17
N ARG A 112 -32.00 -2.61 -0.73
CA ARG A 112 -33.06 -3.15 -1.60
C ARG A 112 -34.40 -3.32 -0.87
N ARG A 113 -34.41 -3.78 0.38
CA ARG A 113 -35.64 -3.89 1.19
C ARG A 113 -36.23 -2.51 1.51
N ALA A 114 -35.39 -1.54 1.87
CA ALA A 114 -35.81 -0.16 2.14
C ALA A 114 -36.42 0.51 0.89
N LEU A 115 -35.82 0.31 -0.28
CA LEU A 115 -36.35 0.81 -1.55
C LEU A 115 -37.69 0.14 -1.93
N SER A 116 -37.86 -1.15 -1.63
CA SER A 116 -39.13 -1.85 -1.86
C SER A 116 -40.25 -1.37 -0.92
N ALA A 117 -39.94 -1.17 0.36
CA ALA A 117 -40.89 -0.61 1.34
C ALA A 117 -41.26 0.84 0.99
N ARG A 118 -40.31 1.63 0.47
CA ARG A 118 -40.56 3.01 0.03
C ARG A 118 -41.44 3.05 -1.22
N LYS A 119 -41.33 2.07 -2.12
CA LYS A 119 -42.25 1.94 -3.27
C LYS A 119 -43.67 1.56 -2.85
N GLU A 120 -43.82 0.67 -1.87
CA GLU A 120 -45.14 0.33 -1.31
C GLU A 120 -45.80 1.54 -0.64
N VAL A 121 -45.05 2.31 0.16
CA VAL A 121 -45.57 3.53 0.82
C VAL A 121 -45.94 4.61 -0.20
N VAL A 122 -45.12 4.81 -1.24
CA VAL A 122 -45.43 5.77 -2.32
C VAL A 122 -46.64 5.32 -3.15
N PHE A 123 -46.79 4.02 -3.40
CA PHE A 123 -47.95 3.45 -4.09
C PHE A 123 -49.23 3.60 -3.26
N LEU A 124 -49.18 3.38 -1.94
CA LEU A 124 -50.30 3.58 -1.02
C LEU A 124 -50.67 5.07 -0.85
N SER A 125 -49.70 6.00 -0.92
CA SER A 125 -49.95 7.44 -0.85
C SER A 125 -50.47 8.06 -2.15
N GLY A 126 -50.39 7.35 -3.28
CA GLY A 126 -50.88 7.80 -4.59
C GLY A 126 -52.29 7.30 -4.94
N LEU A 127 -52.95 6.57 -4.02
CA LEU A 127 -54.31 6.01 -4.17
C LEU A 127 -55.35 6.70 -3.26
N ASN A 128 -55.03 7.86 -2.70
CA ASN A 128 -55.98 8.73 -1.97
C ASN A 128 -56.09 10.08 -2.64
#